data_AF-A0A1H7PMX3-F1
#
_entry.id   AF-A0A1H7PMX3-F1
#
_cell.length_a   1.000
_cell.length_b   1.000
_cell.length_c   1.000
_cell.angle_alpha   90.00
_cell.angle_beta   90.00
_cell.angle_gamma   90.00
#
_symmetry.space_group_name_H-M   'P 1'
#
loop_
_entity.id
_entity.type
_entity.pdbx_description
1 polymer ?
#
loop_
_entity_poly.entity_id
_entity_poly.type
_entity_poly.pdbx_seq_one_letter_code
_entity_poly.pdbx_strand_id
1 'polypeptide(L)'
;MPDLEKFDQAVELAWREFRGTLADHIGTMRGEDILVVELAEEPGVGGYLPCVQFLAWAEDLVRCEVPSNAFLDPRFALSPADEALLIELGWQHPTCAPDADPGDGSPAHFLDRTVRWSDQLASMAVSAFRDVWSVPHPSFLRAEAIGSRGANLAGPTVRDWLASDVDPMLAVAPRDPDHLRDLVEAALTDLLGDQPQVDSDGDFVLTLEGHAVFVIPHATEPVVRLWVPLLYRIGGRTRAAETVADLTARWSHLRFVLREDRLNAVIEVPGFPFVPRHLTDLLDRITAFLATVDRAFAARFDAVGYRTTPSPATDHECVPDVPPSLMAVMQLVLFGEGDLDAEMAADVCERDRTTILEYMRISAERDAEWRGSLEKARAEADPDEIALCEGEAAAWSDTLAALSGALRVVSFSRPGLTPAPPVEPPRQMELFEDPAELTLFDDPPELASESGTA
;
A
#
# COMPACT_ATOMS: atom_id res chain seq x y z
N MET A 1 18.27 -23.63 13.31
CA MET A 1 18.14 -22.59 14.35
C MET A 1 17.96 -21.14 13.85
N PRO A 2 17.96 -20.78 12.54
CA PRO A 2 17.72 -19.38 12.12
C PRO A 2 16.24 -18.93 12.17
N ASP A 3 15.33 -19.82 12.55
CA ASP A 3 13.88 -19.58 12.57
C ASP A 3 13.39 -19.04 13.92
N LEU A 4 14.01 -19.47 15.03
CA LEU A 4 13.73 -18.91 16.37
C LEU A 4 14.23 -17.46 16.49
N GLU A 5 15.42 -17.15 15.97
CA GLU A 5 15.96 -15.78 16.03
C GLU A 5 15.08 -14.78 15.26
N LYS A 6 14.42 -15.23 14.18
CA LYS A 6 13.46 -14.42 13.43
C LYS A 6 12.17 -14.21 14.21
N PHE A 7 11.70 -15.24 14.91
CA PHE A 7 10.52 -15.15 15.76
C PHE A 7 10.74 -14.20 16.93
N ASP A 8 11.85 -14.32 17.65
CA ASP A 8 12.19 -13.45 18.77
C ASP A 8 12.32 -11.98 18.30
N GLN A 9 12.95 -11.74 17.15
CA GLN A 9 13.01 -10.40 16.55
C GLN A 9 11.63 -9.84 16.20
N ALA A 10 10.72 -10.67 15.70
CA ALA A 10 9.35 -10.24 15.39
C ALA A 10 8.57 -9.88 16.67
N VAL A 11 8.76 -10.64 17.76
CA VAL A 11 8.13 -10.35 19.06
C VAL A 11 8.68 -9.04 19.66
N GLU A 12 10.00 -8.81 19.60
CA GLU A 12 10.60 -7.54 20.04
C GLU A 12 10.09 -6.35 19.23
N LEU A 13 9.97 -6.53 17.91
CA LEU A 13 9.44 -5.50 17.03
C LEU A 13 8.01 -5.14 17.41
N ALA A 14 7.15 -6.13 17.62
CA ALA A 14 5.76 -5.92 17.99
C ALA A 14 5.62 -5.18 19.33
N TRP A 15 6.41 -5.54 20.35
CA TRP A 15 6.42 -4.82 21.62
C TRP A 15 6.88 -3.37 21.48
N ARG A 16 7.88 -3.12 20.62
CA ARG A 16 8.36 -1.76 20.33
C ARG A 16 7.31 -0.91 19.62
N GLU A 17 6.62 -1.47 18.63
CA GLU A 17 5.55 -0.80 17.89
C GLU A 17 4.34 -0.50 18.80
N PHE A 18 3.96 -1.47 19.63
CA PHE A 18 2.90 -1.28 20.62
C PHE A 18 3.25 -0.17 21.63
N ARG A 19 4.49 -0.13 22.14
CA ARG A 19 4.95 0.96 23.01
C ARG A 19 4.84 2.33 22.34
N GLY A 20 5.27 2.45 21.08
CA GLY A 20 5.20 3.70 20.32
C GLY A 20 3.75 4.18 20.19
N THR A 21 2.87 3.30 19.71
CA THR A 21 1.44 3.59 19.55
C THR A 21 0.79 4.00 20.87
N LEU A 22 1.10 3.30 21.97
CA LEU A 22 0.60 3.62 23.30
C LEU A 22 1.13 4.99 23.79
N ALA A 23 2.40 5.29 23.56
CA ALA A 23 3.00 6.58 23.92
C ALA A 23 2.37 7.74 23.14
N ASP A 24 2.08 7.56 21.87
CA ASP A 24 1.42 8.56 21.04
C ASP A 24 -0.02 8.80 21.52
N HIS A 25 -0.76 7.73 21.80
CA HIS A 25 -2.11 7.84 22.36
C HIS A 25 -2.09 8.61 23.69
N ILE A 26 -1.26 8.19 24.65
CA ILE A 26 -1.11 8.87 25.96
C ILE A 26 -0.75 10.34 25.75
N GLY A 27 0.16 10.64 24.81
CA GLY A 27 0.57 12.01 24.43
C GLY A 27 -0.58 12.94 24.04
N THR A 28 -1.65 12.36 23.50
CA THR A 28 -2.85 13.08 23.05
C THR A 28 -3.95 13.16 24.09
N MET A 29 -3.91 12.36 25.16
CA MET A 29 -4.96 12.34 26.19
C MET A 29 -5.13 13.72 26.83
N ARG A 30 -6.38 14.17 26.97
CA ARG A 30 -6.78 15.41 27.64
C ARG A 30 -7.81 15.09 28.72
N GLY A 31 -8.14 16.09 29.55
CA GLY A 31 -8.90 15.91 30.78
C GLY A 31 -10.05 14.89 30.72
N GLU A 32 -10.18 14.12 31.80
CA GLU A 32 -11.14 13.01 31.99
C GLU A 32 -11.08 11.89 30.95
N ASP A 33 -10.12 11.90 30.00
CA ASP A 33 -9.87 10.76 29.13
C ASP A 33 -9.34 9.59 29.95
N ILE A 34 -9.89 8.40 29.70
CA ILE A 34 -9.50 7.13 30.31
C ILE A 34 -9.08 6.19 29.21
N LEU A 35 -7.94 5.52 29.39
CA LEU A 35 -7.51 4.39 28.57
C LEU A 35 -7.29 3.19 29.49
N VAL A 36 -7.86 2.05 29.16
CA VAL A 36 -7.60 0.77 29.83
C VAL A 36 -6.96 -0.17 28.82
N VAL A 37 -5.77 -0.67 29.12
CA VAL A 37 -5.15 -1.77 28.39
C VAL A 37 -5.27 -3.00 29.27
N GLU A 38 -5.84 -4.09 28.77
CA GLU A 38 -6.05 -5.31 29.55
C GLU A 38 -5.71 -6.57 28.76
N LEU A 39 -5.54 -7.69 29.44
CA LEU A 39 -5.40 -8.99 28.80
C LEU A 39 -6.71 -9.39 28.11
N ALA A 40 -6.64 -9.75 26.83
CA ALA A 40 -7.77 -10.17 26.00
C ALA A 40 -8.20 -11.62 26.30
N GLU A 41 -8.60 -11.86 27.55
CA GLU A 41 -9.19 -13.12 28.03
C GLU A 41 -10.63 -12.87 28.51
N GLU A 42 -11.48 -13.91 28.58
CA GLU A 42 -12.78 -13.76 29.23
C GLU A 42 -12.57 -13.56 30.75
N PRO A 43 -13.14 -12.49 31.34
CA PRO A 43 -12.99 -12.24 32.77
C PRO A 43 -13.62 -13.40 33.57
N GLY A 44 -12.86 -13.91 34.54
CA GLY A 44 -13.36 -14.91 35.48
C GLY A 44 -14.41 -14.32 36.43
N VAL A 45 -15.02 -15.17 37.25
CA VAL A 45 -16.00 -14.75 38.28
C VAL A 45 -15.30 -14.06 39.49
N GLY A 46 -13.98 -13.87 39.46
CA GLY A 46 -13.14 -13.67 40.64
C GLY A 46 -12.33 -12.37 40.75
N GLY A 47 -12.41 -11.44 39.80
CA GLY A 47 -11.63 -10.18 39.85
C GLY A 47 -11.30 -9.63 38.46
N TYR A 48 -10.48 -8.59 38.41
CA TYR A 48 -9.99 -8.00 37.17
C TYR A 48 -8.88 -8.86 36.54
N LEU A 49 -8.82 -8.86 35.22
CA LEU A 49 -7.67 -9.37 34.47
C LEU A 49 -6.47 -8.42 34.61
N PRO A 50 -5.24 -8.87 34.29
CA PRO A 50 -4.09 -7.98 34.19
C PRO A 50 -4.41 -6.79 33.29
N CYS A 51 -4.37 -5.60 33.86
CA CYS A 51 -4.62 -4.37 33.13
C CYS A 51 -3.74 -3.22 33.62
N VAL A 52 -3.59 -2.22 32.77
CA VAL A 52 -2.98 -0.93 33.07
C VAL A 52 -3.97 0.14 32.66
N GLN A 53 -4.39 0.96 33.62
CA GLN A 53 -5.33 2.05 33.39
C GLN A 53 -4.58 3.38 33.38
N PHE A 54 -4.92 4.24 32.44
CA PHE A 54 -4.45 5.61 32.33
C PHE A 54 -5.65 6.53 32.49
N LEU A 55 -5.58 7.46 33.45
CA LEU A 55 -6.54 8.54 33.61
C LEU A 55 -5.84 9.88 33.39
N ALA A 56 -6.28 10.63 32.39
CA ALA A 56 -5.91 12.02 32.24
C ALA A 56 -6.77 12.89 33.17
N TRP A 57 -6.11 13.74 33.94
CA TRP A 57 -6.76 14.69 34.84
C TRP A 57 -5.95 15.99 34.90
N ALA A 58 -6.62 17.09 35.26
CA ALA A 58 -6.09 18.44 35.07
C ALA A 58 -5.67 18.69 33.59
N GLU A 59 -4.87 19.72 33.31
CA GLU A 59 -4.54 20.10 31.93
C GLU A 59 -3.53 19.16 31.25
N ASP A 60 -2.62 18.53 32.00
CA ASP A 60 -1.52 17.76 31.42
C ASP A 60 -1.03 16.56 32.25
N LEU A 61 -1.71 16.18 33.34
CA LEU A 61 -1.30 15.09 34.20
C LEU A 61 -2.00 13.78 33.80
N VAL A 62 -1.26 12.68 33.81
CA VAL A 62 -1.77 11.33 33.57
C VAL A 62 -1.40 10.47 34.76
N ARG A 63 -2.41 9.91 35.40
CA ARG A 63 -2.27 8.86 36.41
C ARG A 63 -2.32 7.51 35.72
N CYS A 64 -1.32 6.68 35.97
CA CYS A 64 -1.24 5.31 35.49
C CYS A 64 -1.42 4.36 36.67
N GLU A 65 -2.24 3.34 36.55
CA GLU A 65 -2.57 2.39 37.63
C GLU A 65 -2.48 0.94 37.17
N VAL A 66 -1.91 0.10 38.04
CA VAL A 66 -1.82 -1.36 37.94
C VAL A 66 -2.58 -1.96 39.12
N PRO A 67 -3.60 -2.81 38.90
CA PRO A 67 -4.38 -3.39 39.98
C PRO A 67 -3.52 -4.13 40.99
N SER A 68 -3.82 -3.95 42.27
CA SER A 68 -3.22 -4.75 43.35
C SER A 68 -3.92 -6.10 43.49
N ASN A 69 -3.34 -7.01 44.27
CA ASN A 69 -3.91 -8.33 44.59
C ASN A 69 -5.30 -8.28 45.26
N ALA A 70 -5.75 -7.11 45.72
CA ALA A 70 -7.11 -6.91 46.22
C ALA A 70 -8.17 -6.88 45.10
N PHE A 71 -7.75 -6.60 43.86
CA PHE A 71 -8.61 -6.41 42.70
C PHE A 71 -8.41 -7.49 41.63
N LEU A 72 -7.19 -8.05 41.52
CA LEU A 72 -6.86 -9.07 40.52
C LEU A 72 -7.59 -10.39 40.76
N ASP A 73 -7.99 -11.06 39.68
CA ASP A 73 -8.39 -12.46 39.71
C ASP A 73 -7.24 -13.29 40.32
N PRO A 74 -7.52 -14.21 41.27
CA PRO A 74 -6.50 -15.02 41.94
C PRO A 74 -5.54 -15.77 41.01
N ARG A 75 -5.93 -16.04 39.77
CA ARG A 75 -5.07 -16.66 38.75
C ARG A 75 -3.88 -15.79 38.34
N PHE A 76 -4.03 -14.47 38.46
CA PHE A 76 -3.05 -13.47 38.06
C PHE A 76 -2.48 -12.69 39.25
N ALA A 77 -2.65 -13.22 40.46
CA ALA A 77 -2.15 -12.59 41.67
C ALA A 77 -0.63 -12.40 41.59
N LEU A 78 -0.18 -11.17 41.85
CA LEU A 78 1.21 -10.77 41.91
C LEU A 78 1.90 -11.50 43.07
N SER A 79 3.01 -12.17 42.79
CA SER A 79 3.87 -12.69 43.85
C SER A 79 4.60 -11.52 44.55
N PRO A 80 5.19 -11.75 45.74
CA PRO A 80 6.03 -10.73 46.37
C PRO A 80 7.23 -10.28 45.51
N ALA A 81 7.69 -11.13 44.59
CA ALA A 81 8.75 -10.77 43.64
C ALA A 81 8.22 -9.86 42.53
N ASP A 82 7.00 -10.10 42.06
CA ASP A 82 6.32 -9.30 41.04
C ASP A 82 5.99 -7.90 41.57
N GLU A 83 5.50 -7.81 42.82
CA GLU A 83 5.28 -6.53 43.50
C GLU A 83 6.60 -5.75 43.66
N ALA A 84 7.69 -6.42 44.01
CA ALA A 84 9.01 -5.79 44.10
C ALA A 84 9.50 -5.28 42.73
N LEU A 85 9.31 -6.07 41.67
CA LEU A 85 9.67 -5.69 40.31
C LEU A 85 8.88 -4.45 39.82
N LEU A 86 7.58 -4.35 40.15
CA LEU A 86 6.80 -3.13 39.87
C LEU A 86 7.42 -1.90 40.54
N ILE A 87 7.86 -1.99 41.80
CA ILE A 87 8.51 -0.87 42.48
C ILE A 87 9.84 -0.51 41.80
N GLU A 88 10.65 -1.51 41.44
CA GLU A 88 11.92 -1.31 40.74
C GLU A 88 11.74 -0.64 39.37
N LEU A 89 10.66 -0.98 38.67
CA LEU A 89 10.25 -0.32 37.41
C LEU A 89 9.76 1.12 37.63
N GLY A 90 9.47 1.52 38.87
CA GLY A 90 9.13 2.90 39.25
C GLY A 90 7.69 3.11 39.69
N TRP A 91 6.89 2.04 39.82
CA TRP A 91 5.52 2.13 40.33
C TRP A 91 5.52 2.40 41.83
N GLN A 92 4.55 3.20 42.30
CA GLN A 92 4.34 3.40 43.74
C GLN A 92 3.47 2.27 44.29
N HIS A 93 3.71 1.89 45.55
CA HIS A 93 2.85 0.93 46.25
C HIS A 93 1.46 1.52 46.51
N PRO A 94 0.41 0.66 46.63
CA PRO A 94 -0.90 1.08 47.10
C PRO A 94 -0.80 1.82 48.44
N THR A 95 -1.41 3.00 48.51
CA THR A 95 -1.34 3.89 49.69
C THR A 95 -2.59 3.84 50.55
N CYS A 96 -3.69 3.27 50.04
CA CYS A 96 -4.95 3.13 50.77
C CYS A 96 -5.59 1.75 50.54
N ALA A 97 -6.51 1.38 51.42
CA ALA A 97 -7.29 0.16 51.26
C ALA A 97 -8.37 0.34 50.17
N PRO A 98 -8.88 -0.75 49.55
CA PRO A 98 -9.90 -0.68 48.50
C PRO A 98 -11.17 0.11 48.88
N ASP A 99 -11.59 0.02 50.15
CA ASP A 99 -12.81 0.66 50.66
C ASP A 99 -12.56 2.05 51.28
N ALA A 100 -11.32 2.54 51.26
CA ALA A 100 -10.94 3.82 51.86
C ALA A 100 -10.98 4.95 50.82
N ASP A 101 -11.31 6.17 51.25
CA ASP A 101 -11.20 7.36 50.41
C ASP A 101 -9.74 7.56 50.01
N PRO A 102 -9.40 7.46 48.71
CA PRO A 102 -8.02 7.45 48.26
C PRO A 102 -7.32 8.80 48.41
N GLY A 103 -8.06 9.92 48.50
CA GLY A 103 -7.46 11.26 48.47
C GLY A 103 -6.54 11.42 47.26
N ASP A 104 -5.27 11.77 47.49
CA ASP A 104 -4.23 11.85 46.44
C ASP A 104 -3.55 10.49 46.14
N GLY A 105 -3.89 9.42 46.86
CA GLY A 105 -3.32 8.09 46.75
C GLY A 105 -4.09 7.15 45.81
N SER A 106 -3.76 5.85 45.85
CA SER A 106 -4.49 4.80 45.12
C SER A 106 -4.49 3.46 45.88
N PRO A 107 -5.56 2.65 45.80
CA PRO A 107 -5.56 1.28 46.28
C PRO A 107 -4.89 0.30 45.29
N ALA A 108 -4.51 0.80 44.11
CA ALA A 108 -3.70 0.14 43.10
C ALA A 108 -2.24 0.63 43.16
N HIS A 109 -1.34 -0.08 42.47
CA HIS A 109 0.01 0.46 42.22
C HIS A 109 -0.14 1.61 41.22
N PHE A 110 0.46 2.77 41.49
CA PHE A 110 0.18 3.95 40.68
C PHE A 110 1.42 4.78 40.35
N LEU A 111 1.27 5.64 39.35
CA LEU A 111 2.29 6.57 38.92
C LEU A 111 1.63 7.81 38.32
N ASP A 112 2.00 8.99 38.82
CA ASP A 112 1.58 10.26 38.24
C ASP A 112 2.73 10.90 37.45
N ARG A 113 2.47 11.19 36.17
CA ARG A 113 3.40 11.93 35.31
C ARG A 113 2.64 12.84 34.37
N THR A 114 3.29 13.92 33.94
CA THR A 114 2.72 14.75 32.87
C THR A 114 2.74 13.98 31.55
N VAL A 115 1.79 14.27 30.66
CA VAL A 115 1.67 13.72 29.31
C VAL A 115 2.95 13.80 28.46
N ARG A 116 3.85 14.75 28.77
CA ARG A 116 5.17 14.89 28.14
C ARG A 116 6.10 13.67 28.37
N TRP A 117 5.80 12.84 29.36
CA TRP A 117 6.52 11.60 29.66
C TRP A 117 5.75 10.37 29.16
N SER A 118 4.92 10.52 28.11
CA SER A 118 4.09 9.45 27.57
C SER A 118 4.88 8.20 27.18
N ASP A 119 6.07 8.36 26.59
CA ASP A 119 6.96 7.23 26.27
C ASP A 119 7.41 6.46 27.53
N GLN A 120 7.67 7.16 28.63
CA GLN A 120 8.00 6.50 29.90
C GLN A 120 6.78 5.74 30.44
N LEU A 121 5.60 6.35 30.41
CA LEU A 121 4.35 5.72 30.85
C LEU A 121 4.05 4.45 30.03
N ALA A 122 4.20 4.52 28.70
CA ALA A 122 4.04 3.38 27.80
C ALA A 122 5.09 2.30 28.07
N SER A 123 6.36 2.67 28.27
CA SER A 123 7.42 1.73 28.61
C SER A 123 7.13 0.97 29.90
N MET A 124 6.64 1.66 30.93
CA MET A 124 6.33 1.05 32.22
C MET A 124 5.13 0.10 32.13
N ALA A 125 4.12 0.45 31.32
CA ALA A 125 2.98 -0.42 31.05
C ALA A 125 3.42 -1.69 30.30
N VAL A 126 4.27 -1.55 29.27
CA VAL A 126 4.82 -2.70 28.55
C VAL A 126 5.63 -3.61 29.47
N SER A 127 6.48 -3.06 30.34
CA SER A 127 7.21 -3.87 31.33
C SER A 127 6.28 -4.54 32.34
N ALA A 128 5.18 -3.91 32.75
CA ALA A 128 4.20 -4.58 33.60
C ALA A 128 3.62 -5.82 32.90
N PHE A 129 3.16 -5.70 31.65
CA PHE A 129 2.65 -6.87 30.90
C PHE A 129 3.71 -7.93 30.62
N ARG A 130 4.88 -7.50 30.15
CA ARG A 130 5.91 -8.41 29.65
C ARG A 130 6.73 -9.04 30.76
N ASP A 131 7.17 -8.25 31.73
CA ASP A 131 8.16 -8.69 32.72
C ASP A 131 7.48 -9.17 34.01
N VAL A 132 6.33 -8.60 34.37
CA VAL A 132 5.59 -8.97 35.59
C VAL A 132 4.57 -10.08 35.29
N TRP A 133 3.68 -9.85 34.33
CA TRP A 133 2.65 -10.84 33.96
C TRP A 133 3.08 -11.84 32.88
N SER A 134 4.31 -11.73 32.37
CA SER A 134 4.86 -12.66 31.36
C SER A 134 3.99 -12.79 30.11
N VAL A 135 3.30 -11.71 29.69
CA VAL A 135 2.53 -11.67 28.45
C VAL A 135 3.49 -11.86 27.28
N PRO A 136 3.30 -12.87 26.41
CA PRO A 136 4.30 -13.22 25.40
C PRO A 136 4.34 -12.24 24.22
N HIS A 137 3.21 -11.63 23.88
CA HIS A 137 3.08 -10.76 22.71
C HIS A 137 1.95 -9.72 22.91
N PRO A 138 2.05 -8.48 22.39
CA PRO A 138 1.04 -7.45 22.58
C PRO A 138 -0.32 -7.78 21.93
N SER A 139 -0.39 -8.72 20.99
CA SER A 139 -1.67 -9.18 20.42
C SER A 139 -2.60 -9.87 21.41
N PHE A 140 -2.09 -10.26 22.59
CA PHE A 140 -2.89 -10.79 23.69
C PHE A 140 -3.51 -9.67 24.53
N LEU A 141 -3.27 -8.40 24.20
CA LEU A 141 -3.85 -7.26 24.88
C LEU A 141 -5.04 -6.70 24.11
N ARG A 142 -5.92 -6.03 24.84
CA ARG A 142 -7.04 -5.24 24.34
C ARG A 142 -6.94 -3.85 24.94
N ALA A 143 -7.31 -2.84 24.17
CA ALA A 143 -7.34 -1.45 24.63
C ALA A 143 -8.76 -0.88 24.50
N GLU A 144 -9.22 -0.19 25.53
CA GLU A 144 -10.50 0.51 25.57
C GLU A 144 -10.27 1.96 26.01
N ALA A 145 -10.70 2.93 25.19
CA ALA A 145 -10.55 4.34 25.47
C ALA A 145 -11.92 5.03 25.60
N ILE A 146 -12.08 5.87 26.62
CA ILE A 146 -13.31 6.60 26.94
C ILE A 146 -12.91 8.07 27.14
N GLY A 147 -13.49 9.02 26.39
CA GLY A 147 -13.12 10.44 26.53
C GLY A 147 -13.49 11.34 25.36
N SER A 148 -12.83 12.50 25.27
CA SER A 148 -13.04 13.58 24.29
C SER A 148 -12.87 13.16 22.83
N ARG A 149 -12.12 12.06 22.61
CA ARG A 149 -11.94 11.38 21.32
C ARG A 149 -12.64 10.03 21.26
N GLY A 150 -13.52 9.75 22.22
CA GLY A 150 -14.33 8.55 22.33
C GLY A 150 -15.29 8.41 21.16
N ALA A 151 -14.77 7.94 20.02
CA ALA A 151 -15.54 7.05 19.21
C ALA A 151 -16.02 5.92 20.13
N ASN A 152 -17.30 5.54 20.03
CA ASN A 152 -17.79 4.31 20.64
C ASN A 152 -16.94 3.14 20.12
N LEU A 153 -15.85 2.86 20.82
CA LEU A 153 -15.04 1.69 20.65
C LEU A 153 -15.60 0.68 21.65
N ALA A 154 -16.73 0.04 21.31
CA ALA A 154 -16.78 -1.39 21.54
C ALA A 154 -15.69 -1.99 20.64
N GLY A 155 -14.45 -1.85 21.12
CA GLY A 155 -13.29 -1.73 20.26
C GLY A 155 -12.59 -3.07 20.08
N PRO A 156 -12.02 -3.30 18.89
CA PRO A 156 -11.41 -4.56 18.51
C PRO A 156 -10.07 -4.76 19.24
N THR A 157 -9.42 -5.91 19.07
CA THR A 157 -8.13 -6.27 19.70
C THR A 157 -7.00 -5.28 19.37
N VAL A 158 -5.90 -5.27 20.14
CA VAL A 158 -4.69 -4.44 19.88
C VAL A 158 -4.12 -4.59 18.46
N ARG A 159 -4.50 -5.65 17.74
CA ARG A 159 -4.28 -5.82 16.30
C ARG A 159 -4.77 -4.62 15.48
N ASP A 160 -5.88 -3.98 15.85
CA ASP A 160 -6.46 -2.89 15.08
C ASP A 160 -5.82 -1.53 15.42
N TRP A 161 -5.22 -1.38 16.61
CA TRP A 161 -4.33 -0.25 16.93
C TRP A 161 -3.01 -0.34 16.15
N LEU A 162 -2.47 -1.55 15.99
CA LEU A 162 -1.28 -1.79 15.16
C LEU A 162 -1.58 -1.74 13.65
N ALA A 163 -2.84 -1.86 13.23
CA ALA A 163 -3.26 -1.80 11.84
C ALA A 163 -3.64 -0.37 11.37
N SER A 164 -3.68 0.62 12.26
CA SER A 164 -4.06 2.00 11.94
C SER A 164 -3.08 3.00 12.55
N ASP A 165 -1.85 3.00 12.03
CA ASP A 165 -1.09 4.21 11.69
C ASP A 165 0.21 3.72 11.05
N VAL A 166 0.25 3.65 9.72
CA VAL A 166 1.56 3.53 9.07
C VAL A 166 2.19 4.90 9.22
N ASP A 167 3.09 5.07 10.19
CA ASP A 167 3.83 6.33 10.36
C ASP A 167 4.39 6.74 8.98
N PRO A 168 3.94 7.87 8.41
CA PRO A 168 4.26 8.20 7.04
C PRO A 168 5.77 8.39 6.84
N MET A 169 6.51 8.73 7.90
CA MET A 169 7.96 8.90 7.87
C MET A 169 8.75 7.61 8.13
N LEU A 170 8.11 6.53 8.58
CA LEU A 170 8.81 5.30 8.92
C LEU A 170 9.22 4.53 7.67
N ALA A 171 10.52 4.26 7.54
CA ALA A 171 11.05 3.42 6.49
C ALA A 171 10.85 1.95 6.85
N VAL A 172 9.99 1.26 6.10
CA VAL A 172 9.66 -0.16 6.28
C VAL A 172 10.32 -0.97 5.17
N ALA A 173 11.10 -1.99 5.53
CA ALA A 173 11.61 -2.96 4.57
C ALA A 173 10.52 -4.02 4.32
N PRO A 174 9.89 -4.09 3.13
CA PRO A 174 8.90 -5.12 2.85
C PRO A 174 9.54 -6.51 2.91
N ARG A 175 8.74 -7.50 3.31
CA ARG A 175 9.17 -8.88 3.50
C ARG A 175 9.08 -9.66 2.19
N ASP A 176 8.05 -9.35 1.42
CA ASP A 176 7.67 -9.93 0.15
C ASP A 176 6.81 -8.91 -0.64
N PRO A 177 6.49 -9.19 -1.92
CA PRO A 177 5.69 -8.29 -2.76
C PRO A 177 4.28 -8.02 -2.21
N ASP A 178 3.66 -8.97 -1.52
CA ASP A 178 2.33 -8.79 -0.94
C ASP A 178 2.39 -7.83 0.26
N HIS A 179 3.41 -7.94 1.11
CA HIS A 179 3.66 -6.98 2.17
C HIS A 179 3.93 -5.57 1.62
N LEU A 180 4.60 -5.43 0.47
CA LEU A 180 4.75 -4.13 -0.18
C LEU A 180 3.40 -3.58 -0.66
N ARG A 181 2.53 -4.44 -1.21
CA ARG A 181 1.16 -4.05 -1.61
C ARG A 181 0.36 -3.56 -0.40
N ASP A 182 0.38 -4.29 0.71
CA ASP A 182 -0.33 -3.92 1.95
C ASP A 182 0.14 -2.55 2.47
N LEU A 183 1.46 -2.29 2.45
CA LEU A 183 2.03 -1.00 2.85
C LEU A 183 1.60 0.14 1.92
N VAL A 184 1.48 -0.12 0.61
CA VAL A 184 0.98 0.85 -0.36
C VAL A 184 -0.52 1.10 -0.15
N GLU A 185 -1.32 0.07 0.05
CA GLU A 185 -2.75 0.19 0.32
C GLU A 185 -3.00 1.04 1.57
N ALA A 186 -2.28 0.76 2.65
CA ALA A 186 -2.38 1.52 3.90
C ALA A 186 -1.99 2.99 3.70
N ALA A 187 -0.91 3.26 2.97
CA ALA A 187 -0.48 4.62 2.65
C ALA A 187 -1.51 5.39 1.79
N LEU A 188 -2.18 4.70 0.85
CA LEU A 188 -3.23 5.28 0.01
C LEU A 188 -4.53 5.49 0.79
N THR A 189 -4.89 4.55 1.66
CA THR A 189 -6.08 4.65 2.52
C THR A 189 -5.98 5.85 3.45
N ASP A 190 -4.80 6.07 4.05
CA ASP A 190 -4.52 7.27 4.86
C ASP A 190 -4.65 8.55 4.03
N LEU A 191 -4.09 8.57 2.82
CA LEU A 191 -4.16 9.72 1.91
C LEU A 191 -5.59 10.07 1.47
N LEU A 192 -6.40 9.06 1.15
CA LEU A 192 -7.76 9.22 0.60
C LEU A 192 -8.83 9.40 1.68
N GLY A 193 -8.57 8.88 2.89
CA GLY A 193 -9.55 8.75 3.97
C GLY A 193 -10.55 7.61 3.77
N ASP A 194 -10.41 6.81 2.71
CA ASP A 194 -11.20 5.61 2.38
C ASP A 194 -10.34 4.63 1.58
N GLN A 195 -10.79 3.37 1.43
CA GLN A 195 -10.03 2.37 0.69
C GLN A 195 -9.85 2.77 -0.78
N PRO A 196 -8.62 2.67 -1.34
CA PRO A 196 -8.39 2.92 -2.75
C PRO A 196 -9.15 1.89 -3.60
N GLN A 197 -9.65 2.32 -4.77
CA GLN A 197 -10.21 1.39 -5.74
C GLN A 197 -9.11 0.45 -6.23
N VAL A 198 -9.36 -0.85 -6.21
CA VAL A 198 -8.45 -1.89 -6.69
C VAL A 198 -9.01 -2.46 -7.98
N ASP A 199 -8.16 -2.62 -9.00
CA ASP A 199 -8.54 -3.31 -10.24
C ASP A 199 -8.38 -4.84 -10.13
N SER A 200 -8.78 -5.58 -11.16
CA SER A 200 -8.70 -7.05 -11.16
C SER A 200 -7.27 -7.60 -11.12
N ASP A 201 -6.26 -6.75 -11.36
CA ASP A 201 -4.84 -7.10 -11.34
C ASP A 201 -4.18 -6.79 -9.98
N GLY A 202 -4.95 -6.21 -9.05
CA GLY A 202 -4.48 -5.81 -7.73
C GLY A 202 -3.67 -4.52 -7.74
N ASP A 203 -3.84 -3.69 -8.77
CA ASP A 203 -3.29 -2.34 -8.87
C ASP A 203 -4.31 -1.33 -8.34
N PHE A 204 -3.83 -0.25 -7.72
CA PHE A 204 -4.70 0.78 -7.16
C PHE A 204 -4.98 1.85 -8.21
N VAL A 205 -6.25 2.23 -8.33
CA VAL A 205 -6.73 3.23 -9.29
C VAL A 205 -7.17 4.48 -8.53
N LEU A 206 -6.52 5.60 -8.82
CA LEU A 206 -6.84 6.91 -8.26
C LEU A 206 -7.39 7.82 -9.34
N THR A 207 -8.34 8.68 -8.98
CA THR A 207 -8.80 9.76 -9.87
C THR A 207 -8.26 11.10 -9.37
N LEU A 208 -7.28 11.67 -10.07
CA LEU A 208 -6.62 12.92 -9.72
C LEU A 208 -6.78 13.95 -10.85
N GLU A 209 -7.32 15.13 -10.56
CA GLU A 209 -7.59 16.18 -11.56
C GLU A 209 -8.38 15.69 -12.79
N GLY A 210 -9.27 14.71 -12.59
CA GLY A 210 -10.04 14.07 -13.67
C GLY A 210 -9.21 13.18 -14.58
N HIS A 211 -8.07 12.66 -14.13
CA HIS A 211 -7.27 11.66 -14.83
C HIS A 211 -7.13 10.41 -13.96
N ALA A 212 -7.14 9.24 -14.60
CA ALA A 212 -6.83 7.98 -13.93
C ALA A 212 -5.32 7.87 -13.67
N VAL A 213 -4.94 7.61 -12.43
CA VAL A 213 -3.56 7.38 -11.97
C VAL A 213 -3.50 5.99 -11.37
N PHE A 214 -2.67 5.14 -11.96
CA PHE A 214 -2.51 3.75 -11.53
C PHE A 214 -1.28 3.64 -10.64
N VAL A 215 -1.44 3.05 -9.47
CA VAL A 215 -0.37 2.72 -8.52
C VAL A 215 -0.17 1.21 -8.55
N ILE A 216 0.98 0.80 -9.08
CA ILE A 216 1.27 -0.58 -9.46
C ILE A 216 2.46 -1.08 -8.63
N PRO A 217 2.24 -1.78 -7.50
CA PRO A 217 3.31 -2.50 -6.81
C PRO A 217 3.86 -3.61 -7.71
N HIS A 218 5.17 -3.60 -7.98
CA HIS A 218 5.75 -4.57 -8.90
C HIS A 218 5.77 -5.98 -8.28
N ALA A 219 5.29 -6.98 -9.03
CA ALA A 219 5.10 -8.34 -8.53
C ALA A 219 6.40 -9.06 -8.11
N THR A 220 7.56 -8.66 -8.64
CA THR A 220 8.84 -9.35 -8.40
C THR A 220 9.97 -8.44 -7.92
N GLU A 221 9.79 -7.12 -7.95
CA GLU A 221 10.84 -6.15 -7.60
C GLU A 221 10.27 -5.19 -6.57
N PRO A 222 11.07 -4.70 -5.61
CA PRO A 222 10.59 -3.78 -4.60
C PRO A 222 10.50 -2.36 -5.17
N VAL A 223 9.60 -2.16 -6.13
CA VAL A 223 9.35 -0.89 -6.81
C VAL A 223 7.85 -0.71 -6.94
N VAL A 224 7.36 0.50 -6.66
CA VAL A 224 5.97 0.88 -6.90
C VAL A 224 5.96 1.85 -8.09
N ARG A 225 5.18 1.54 -9.13
CA ARG A 225 5.11 2.39 -10.33
C ARG A 225 3.83 3.21 -10.30
N LEU A 226 3.97 4.52 -10.48
CA LEU A 226 2.86 5.40 -10.80
C LEU A 226 2.79 5.51 -12.32
N TRP A 227 1.68 5.08 -12.92
CA TRP A 227 1.45 5.16 -14.36
C TRP A 227 0.24 6.02 -14.66
N VAL A 228 0.38 6.98 -15.56
CA VAL A 228 -0.68 7.92 -15.92
C VAL A 228 -0.81 8.02 -17.45
N PRO A 229 -1.91 7.55 -18.05
CA PRO A 229 -2.20 7.82 -19.45
C PRO A 229 -2.60 9.28 -19.64
N LEU A 230 -1.88 10.03 -20.49
CA LEU A 230 -2.08 11.47 -20.67
C LEU A 230 -2.80 11.78 -21.98
N LEU A 231 -2.25 11.32 -23.10
CA LEU A 231 -2.76 11.62 -24.45
C LEU A 231 -2.76 10.39 -25.35
N TYR A 232 -3.66 10.38 -26.32
CA TYR A 232 -3.74 9.40 -27.41
C TYR A 232 -4.05 10.07 -28.75
N ARG A 233 -3.88 9.34 -29.85
CA ARG A 233 -4.04 9.85 -31.23
C ARG A 233 -3.16 11.06 -31.52
N ILE A 234 -1.91 11.04 -31.04
CA ILE A 234 -0.95 12.14 -31.23
C ILE A 234 -0.59 12.31 -32.72
N GLY A 235 -0.87 13.49 -33.26
CA GLY A 235 -0.41 13.91 -34.58
C GLY A 235 1.07 14.33 -34.57
N GLY A 236 1.81 13.96 -35.61
CA GLY A 236 3.16 14.50 -35.86
C GLY A 236 4.21 14.13 -34.80
N ARG A 237 4.66 12.87 -34.82
CA ARG A 237 5.57 12.27 -33.81
C ARG A 237 6.87 13.04 -33.55
N THR A 238 7.47 13.67 -34.57
CA THR A 238 8.71 14.44 -34.42
C THR A 238 8.51 15.66 -33.50
N ARG A 239 7.43 16.41 -33.70
CA ARG A 239 7.07 17.57 -32.87
C ARG A 239 6.65 17.16 -31.47
N ALA A 240 5.96 16.03 -31.35
CA ALA A 240 5.62 15.44 -30.05
C ALA A 240 6.88 15.10 -29.25
N ALA A 241 7.91 14.53 -29.89
CA ALA A 241 9.17 14.19 -29.22
C ALA A 241 9.92 15.43 -28.72
N GLU A 242 9.96 16.53 -29.48
CA GLU A 242 10.52 17.81 -29.01
C GLU A 242 9.76 18.34 -27.78
N THR A 243 8.42 18.29 -27.83
CA THR A 243 7.57 18.73 -26.72
C THR A 243 7.77 17.86 -25.47
N VAL A 244 7.99 16.55 -25.65
CA VAL A 244 8.32 15.62 -24.57
C VAL A 244 9.67 15.97 -23.92
N ALA A 245 10.67 16.39 -24.69
CA ALA A 245 11.95 16.82 -24.16
C ALA A 245 11.79 18.06 -23.26
N ASP A 246 10.99 19.04 -23.69
CA ASP A 246 10.68 20.23 -22.88
C ASP A 246 9.91 19.88 -21.59
N LEU A 247 8.98 18.93 -21.67
CA LEU A 247 8.24 18.45 -20.50
C LEU A 247 9.17 17.75 -19.50
N THR A 248 10.08 16.91 -19.98
CA THR A 248 11.04 16.20 -19.14
C THR A 248 12.01 17.18 -18.46
N ALA A 249 12.40 18.26 -19.14
CA ALA A 249 13.23 19.31 -18.55
C ALA A 249 12.48 20.10 -17.45
N ARG A 250 11.17 20.32 -17.62
CA ARG A 250 10.34 21.06 -16.65
C ARG A 250 9.93 20.21 -15.44
N TRP A 251 9.65 18.93 -15.66
CA TRP A 251 9.17 17.99 -14.65
C TRP A 251 10.16 16.84 -14.48
N SER A 252 11.30 17.14 -13.86
CA SER A 252 12.47 16.23 -13.79
C SER A 252 12.23 14.90 -13.06
N HIS A 253 11.16 14.78 -12.27
CA HIS A 253 10.77 13.56 -11.56
C HIS A 253 9.78 12.71 -12.37
N LEU A 254 9.25 13.23 -13.48
CA LEU A 254 8.35 12.51 -14.38
C LEU A 254 9.13 11.98 -15.58
N ARG A 255 8.94 10.69 -15.88
CA ARG A 255 9.38 10.11 -17.14
C ARG A 255 8.21 10.10 -18.11
N PHE A 256 8.36 10.78 -19.24
CA PHE A 256 7.36 10.80 -20.30
C PHE A 256 7.69 9.75 -21.36
N VAL A 257 6.74 8.87 -21.64
CA VAL A 257 6.91 7.77 -22.59
C VAL A 257 5.97 7.98 -23.76
N LEU A 258 6.55 8.39 -24.90
CA LEU A 258 5.88 8.45 -26.19
C LEU A 258 6.08 7.11 -26.92
N ARG A 259 5.01 6.32 -27.02
CA ARG A 259 5.00 5.06 -27.77
C ARG A 259 3.83 5.10 -28.74
N GLU A 260 4.13 4.80 -30.00
CA GLU A 260 3.16 4.86 -31.10
C GLU A 260 2.53 6.26 -31.20
N ASP A 261 1.25 6.40 -30.87
CA ASP A 261 0.46 7.63 -30.87
C ASP A 261 0.00 8.03 -29.46
N ARG A 262 0.61 7.46 -28.41
CA ARG A 262 0.23 7.67 -27.01
C ARG A 262 1.35 8.24 -26.16
N LEU A 263 0.98 9.12 -25.25
CA LEU A 263 1.87 9.72 -24.25
C LEU A 263 1.40 9.33 -22.86
N ASN A 264 2.32 8.75 -22.09
CA ASN A 264 2.09 8.40 -20.69
C ASN A 264 3.15 9.07 -19.81
N ALA A 265 2.79 9.38 -18.56
CA ALA A 265 3.75 9.72 -17.51
C ALA A 265 3.98 8.51 -16.61
N VAL A 266 5.24 8.34 -16.18
CA VAL A 266 5.68 7.26 -15.30
C VAL A 266 6.55 7.84 -14.19
N ILE A 267 6.29 7.43 -12.96
CA ILE A 267 7.23 7.55 -11.83
C ILE A 267 7.47 6.18 -11.24
N GLU A 268 8.70 5.92 -10.79
CA GLU A 268 9.05 4.72 -10.05
C GLU A 268 9.46 5.13 -8.63
N VAL A 269 8.78 4.58 -7.63
CA VAL A 269 9.02 4.79 -6.20
C VAL A 269 9.79 3.58 -5.66
N PRO A 270 10.96 3.77 -5.04
CA PRO A 270 11.65 2.69 -4.36
C PRO A 270 10.79 2.09 -3.26
N GLY A 271 10.64 0.76 -3.27
CA GLY A 271 9.91 -0.01 -2.26
C GLY A 271 10.82 -0.68 -1.23
N PHE A 272 12.15 -0.54 -1.31
CA PHE A 272 13.07 -1.14 -0.33
C PHE A 272 14.18 -0.14 0.10
N PRO A 273 14.05 0.50 1.27
CA PRO A 273 12.85 0.50 2.12
C PRO A 273 11.72 1.31 1.48
N PHE A 274 10.48 0.90 1.75
CA PHE A 274 9.29 1.68 1.42
C PHE A 274 9.07 2.74 2.49
N VAL A 275 8.87 3.98 2.07
CA VAL A 275 8.51 5.10 2.96
C VAL A 275 7.19 5.66 2.43
N PRO A 276 6.07 5.55 3.17
CA PRO A 276 4.76 6.01 2.72
C PRO A 276 4.76 7.48 2.28
N ARG A 277 5.50 8.33 3.00
CA ARG A 277 5.65 9.75 2.67
C ARG A 277 6.24 10.00 1.28
N HIS A 278 7.12 9.13 0.78
CA HIS A 278 7.66 9.28 -0.58
C HIS A 278 6.59 9.04 -1.63
N LEU A 279 5.66 8.09 -1.41
CA LEU A 279 4.55 7.84 -2.31
C LEU A 279 3.61 9.04 -2.34
N THR A 280 3.21 9.56 -1.18
CA THR A 280 2.29 10.71 -1.09
C THR A 280 2.92 11.99 -1.66
N ASP A 281 4.19 12.28 -1.38
CA ASP A 281 4.90 13.43 -1.96
C ASP A 281 5.01 13.35 -3.50
N LEU A 282 5.09 12.15 -4.08
CA LEU A 282 5.12 11.96 -5.53
C LEU A 282 3.74 12.06 -6.16
N LEU A 283 2.69 11.61 -5.45
CA LEU A 283 1.29 11.81 -5.86
C LEU A 283 0.92 13.30 -5.86
N ASP A 284 1.37 14.10 -4.88
CA ASP A 284 1.19 15.55 -4.88
C ASP A 284 1.82 16.22 -6.10
N ARG A 285 3.03 15.78 -6.47
CA ARG A 285 3.74 16.28 -7.66
C ARG A 285 3.03 15.89 -8.95
N ILE A 286 2.53 14.66 -9.05
CA ILE A 286 1.69 14.22 -10.17
C ILE A 286 0.43 15.07 -10.26
N THR A 287 -0.25 15.30 -9.14
CA THR A 287 -1.48 16.11 -9.08
C THR A 287 -1.22 17.53 -9.60
N ALA A 288 -0.14 18.17 -9.14
CA ALA A 288 0.27 19.48 -9.62
C ALA A 288 0.58 19.50 -11.13
N PHE A 289 1.16 18.43 -11.67
CA PHE A 289 1.36 18.29 -13.12
C PHE A 289 0.03 18.10 -13.86
N LEU A 290 -0.85 17.22 -13.39
CA LEU A 290 -2.13 16.90 -14.04
C LEU A 290 -3.08 18.10 -14.09
N ALA A 291 -3.01 19.00 -13.11
CA ALA A 291 -3.70 20.29 -13.15
C ALA A 291 -3.31 21.15 -14.36
N THR A 292 -2.12 20.91 -14.96
CA THR A 292 -1.65 21.59 -16.18
C THR A 292 -2.04 20.86 -17.49
N VAL A 293 -2.64 19.66 -17.39
CA VAL A 293 -3.04 18.83 -18.54
C VAL A 293 -4.49 19.15 -18.92
N ASP A 294 -4.63 20.18 -19.74
CA ASP A 294 -5.91 20.66 -20.25
C ASP A 294 -6.06 20.46 -21.77
N ARG A 295 -7.12 21.02 -22.36
CA ARG A 295 -7.33 20.96 -23.81
C ARG A 295 -6.22 21.66 -24.60
N ALA A 296 -5.61 22.72 -24.05
CA ALA A 296 -4.51 23.41 -24.70
C ALA A 296 -3.22 22.58 -24.67
N PHE A 297 -2.99 21.82 -23.60
CA PHE A 297 -1.94 20.81 -23.53
C PHE A 297 -2.10 19.76 -24.64
N ALA A 298 -3.29 19.17 -24.78
CA ALA A 298 -3.56 18.17 -25.82
C ALA A 298 -3.39 18.76 -27.25
N ALA A 299 -3.81 20.00 -27.47
CA ALA A 299 -3.66 20.68 -28.75
C ALA A 299 -2.19 20.88 -29.18
N ARG A 300 -1.23 20.99 -28.24
CA ARG A 300 0.21 21.08 -28.57
C ARG A 300 0.74 19.82 -29.25
N PHE A 301 0.10 18.69 -28.98
CA PHE A 301 0.42 17.38 -29.51
C PHE A 301 -0.50 16.95 -30.66
N ASP A 302 -1.44 17.81 -31.08
CA ASP A 302 -2.50 17.44 -32.03
C ASP A 302 -3.18 16.11 -31.61
N ALA A 303 -3.53 16.03 -30.33
CA ALA A 303 -3.93 14.79 -29.66
C ALA A 303 -5.23 14.95 -28.86
N VAL A 304 -5.74 13.83 -28.35
CA VAL A 304 -6.91 13.79 -27.45
C VAL A 304 -6.45 13.39 -26.04
N GLY A 305 -7.01 14.03 -25.00
CA GLY A 305 -6.67 13.75 -23.60
C GLY A 305 -7.57 12.71 -22.95
N TYR A 306 -7.03 11.96 -21.98
CA TYR A 306 -7.71 10.90 -21.23
C TYR A 306 -8.60 11.41 -20.06
N ARG A 307 -9.19 12.62 -20.16
CA ARG A 307 -9.95 13.20 -19.05
C ARG A 307 -11.24 12.43 -18.78
N THR A 308 -11.36 11.89 -17.57
CA THR A 308 -12.59 11.39 -16.96
C THR A 308 -13.44 12.61 -16.56
N THR A 309 -14.26 13.13 -17.47
CA THR A 309 -15.28 14.12 -17.07
C THR A 309 -16.47 13.38 -16.46
N PRO A 310 -17.01 13.80 -15.30
CA PRO A 310 -18.38 13.45 -14.97
C PRO A 310 -19.27 14.12 -16.03
N SER A 311 -19.86 13.30 -16.90
CA SER A 311 -20.78 13.81 -17.91
C SER A 311 -22.02 14.33 -17.18
N PRO A 312 -22.48 15.56 -17.44
CA PRO A 312 -23.78 15.98 -16.93
C PRO A 312 -24.83 15.08 -17.55
N ALA A 313 -25.68 14.50 -16.71
CA ALA A 313 -26.79 13.65 -17.12
C ALA A 313 -27.59 14.35 -18.24
N THR A 314 -27.42 13.86 -19.46
CA THR A 314 -28.36 14.09 -20.54
C THR A 314 -28.97 12.74 -20.86
N ASP A 315 -30.25 12.63 -20.49
CA ASP A 315 -31.19 11.69 -21.08
C ASP A 315 -30.91 11.58 -22.58
N HIS A 316 -30.46 10.40 -23.01
CA HIS A 316 -30.79 9.87 -24.33
C HIS A 316 -30.68 8.34 -24.27
N GLU A 317 -31.83 7.69 -24.33
CA GLU A 317 -31.98 6.39 -24.97
C GLU A 317 -31.26 6.42 -26.32
N CYS A 318 -30.07 5.84 -26.38
CA CYS A 318 -29.47 5.36 -27.60
C CYS A 318 -28.38 4.37 -27.19
N VAL A 319 -28.62 3.08 -27.42
CA VAL A 319 -27.57 2.05 -27.36
C VAL A 319 -26.43 2.53 -28.24
N PRO A 320 -25.25 2.87 -27.69
CA PRO A 320 -24.09 3.14 -28.53
C PRO A 320 -23.73 1.82 -29.23
N ASP A 321 -23.48 1.91 -30.52
CA ASP A 321 -23.19 0.78 -31.41
C ASP A 321 -21.97 -0.01 -30.89
N VAL A 322 -22.21 -1.06 -30.10
CA VAL A 322 -21.15 -1.92 -29.58
C VAL A 322 -20.49 -2.61 -30.78
N PRO A 323 -19.17 -2.49 -30.98
CA PRO A 323 -18.49 -3.09 -32.12
C PRO A 323 -18.85 -4.58 -32.25
N PRO A 324 -19.13 -5.11 -33.46
CA PRO A 324 -19.59 -6.49 -33.64
C PRO A 324 -18.67 -7.56 -33.03
N SER A 325 -17.35 -7.32 -33.03
CA SER A 325 -16.34 -8.18 -32.41
C SER A 325 -16.34 -8.09 -30.88
N LEU A 326 -16.65 -6.92 -30.30
CA LEU A 326 -16.87 -6.80 -28.85
C LEU A 326 -18.15 -7.55 -28.44
N MET A 327 -19.23 -7.43 -29.23
CA MET A 327 -20.44 -8.22 -29.03
C MET A 327 -20.17 -9.74 -29.10
N ALA A 328 -19.28 -10.18 -29.99
CA ALA A 328 -18.87 -11.58 -30.06
C ALA A 328 -18.11 -12.02 -28.80
N VAL A 329 -17.20 -11.20 -28.27
CA VAL A 329 -16.52 -11.48 -26.99
C VAL A 329 -17.54 -11.59 -25.84
N MET A 330 -18.48 -10.63 -25.73
CA MET A 330 -19.52 -10.67 -24.70
C MET A 330 -20.41 -11.91 -24.79
N GLN A 331 -20.82 -12.31 -26.01
CA GLN A 331 -21.63 -13.52 -26.20
C GLN A 331 -20.88 -14.80 -25.82
N LEU A 332 -19.57 -14.86 -26.08
CA LEU A 332 -18.76 -16.00 -25.69
C LEU A 332 -18.53 -16.05 -24.17
N VAL A 333 -18.44 -14.91 -23.49
CA VAL A 333 -18.39 -14.84 -22.02
C VAL A 333 -19.73 -15.28 -21.40
N LEU A 334 -20.85 -14.83 -21.96
CA LEU A 334 -22.19 -15.08 -21.41
C LEU A 334 -22.74 -16.48 -21.73
N PHE A 335 -22.38 -17.06 -22.88
CA PHE A 335 -22.98 -18.30 -23.40
C PHE A 335 -21.96 -19.38 -23.77
N GLY A 336 -20.66 -19.14 -23.55
CA GLY A 336 -19.61 -20.13 -23.80
C GLY A 336 -19.69 -21.31 -22.83
N GLU A 337 -19.47 -22.53 -23.34
CA GLU A 337 -19.27 -23.69 -22.47
C GLU A 337 -17.83 -23.67 -21.92
N GLY A 338 -17.67 -23.12 -20.70
CA GLY A 338 -16.39 -22.99 -19.99
C GLY A 338 -15.84 -21.56 -19.96
N ASP A 339 -14.89 -21.29 -19.05
CA ASP A 339 -14.19 -20.00 -18.98
C ASP A 339 -13.59 -19.65 -20.34
N LEU A 340 -13.84 -18.42 -20.79
CA LEU A 340 -13.28 -17.92 -22.05
C LEU A 340 -11.75 -17.90 -21.94
N ASP A 341 -11.08 -18.82 -22.65
CA ASP A 341 -9.62 -18.84 -22.69
C ASP A 341 -9.09 -17.54 -23.31
N ALA A 342 -8.07 -16.96 -22.67
CA ALA A 342 -7.45 -15.69 -23.05
C ALA A 342 -6.94 -15.70 -24.50
N GLU A 343 -6.54 -16.87 -25.00
CA GLU A 343 -6.14 -17.06 -26.40
C GLU A 343 -7.31 -16.90 -27.37
N MET A 344 -8.50 -17.41 -27.03
CA MET A 344 -9.71 -17.28 -27.85
C MET A 344 -10.20 -15.83 -27.87
N ALA A 345 -10.17 -15.15 -26.72
CA ALA A 345 -10.48 -13.72 -26.62
C ALA A 345 -9.53 -12.86 -27.47
N ALA A 346 -8.24 -13.19 -27.45
CA ALA A 346 -7.24 -12.55 -28.30
C ALA A 346 -7.52 -12.83 -29.78
N ASP A 347 -7.88 -14.06 -30.16
CA ASP A 347 -8.23 -14.42 -31.53
C ASP A 347 -9.45 -13.69 -32.07
N VAL A 348 -10.51 -13.53 -31.27
CA VAL A 348 -11.70 -12.75 -31.64
C VAL A 348 -11.36 -11.27 -31.86
N CYS A 349 -10.37 -10.76 -31.14
CA CYS A 349 -9.84 -9.41 -31.32
C CYS A 349 -8.70 -9.35 -32.37
N GLU A 350 -8.56 -10.37 -33.22
CA GLU A 350 -7.50 -10.50 -34.25
C GLU A 350 -6.07 -10.37 -33.71
N ARG A 351 -5.88 -10.63 -32.40
CA ARG A 351 -4.66 -10.36 -31.63
C ARG A 351 -4.16 -8.91 -31.77
N ASP A 352 -5.05 -7.99 -32.15
CA ASP A 352 -4.75 -6.58 -32.27
C ASP A 352 -4.89 -5.90 -30.90
N ARG A 353 -3.73 -5.56 -30.35
CA ARG A 353 -3.61 -4.86 -29.07
C ARG A 353 -4.44 -3.58 -29.02
N THR A 354 -4.56 -2.86 -30.14
CA THR A 354 -5.29 -1.59 -30.18
C THR A 354 -6.80 -1.81 -30.08
N THR A 355 -7.31 -2.80 -30.80
CA THR A 355 -8.70 -3.27 -30.71
C THR A 355 -9.05 -3.77 -29.30
N ILE A 356 -8.19 -4.59 -28.69
CA ILE A 356 -8.40 -5.09 -27.32
C ILE A 356 -8.52 -3.94 -26.31
N LEU A 357 -7.62 -2.96 -26.38
CA LEU A 357 -7.64 -1.80 -25.48
C LEU A 357 -8.85 -0.89 -25.70
N GLU A 358 -9.31 -0.76 -26.95
CA GLU A 358 -10.55 -0.02 -27.25
C GLU A 358 -11.77 -0.72 -26.63
N TYR A 359 -11.82 -2.04 -26.71
CA TYR A 359 -12.92 -2.83 -26.12
C TYR A 359 -12.88 -2.80 -24.61
N MET A 360 -11.71 -2.87 -23.98
CA MET A 360 -11.57 -2.73 -22.53
C MET A 360 -12.12 -1.38 -22.07
N ARG A 361 -11.84 -0.29 -22.80
CA ARG A 361 -12.41 1.02 -22.47
C ARG A 361 -13.94 1.01 -22.55
N ILE A 362 -14.51 0.51 -23.64
CA ILE A 362 -15.97 0.47 -23.83
C ILE A 362 -16.61 -0.36 -22.71
N SER A 363 -16.04 -1.52 -22.37
CA SER A 363 -16.56 -2.38 -21.31
C SER A 363 -16.45 -1.73 -19.93
N ALA A 364 -15.33 -1.05 -19.61
CA ALA A 364 -15.15 -0.36 -18.33
C ALA A 364 -16.12 0.83 -18.16
N GLU A 365 -16.37 1.59 -19.24
CA GLU A 365 -17.36 2.68 -19.22
C GLU A 365 -18.77 2.14 -18.93
N ARG A 366 -19.17 1.05 -19.58
CA ARG A 366 -20.50 0.44 -19.38
C ARG A 366 -20.65 -0.20 -18.00
N ASP A 367 -19.61 -0.87 -17.52
CA ASP A 367 -19.57 -1.45 -16.17
C ASP A 367 -19.77 -0.37 -15.09
N ALA A 368 -19.06 0.76 -15.20
CA ALA A 368 -19.22 1.89 -14.29
C ALA A 368 -20.64 2.49 -14.33
N GLU A 369 -21.24 2.62 -15.52
CA GLU A 369 -22.61 3.11 -15.69
C GLU A 369 -23.65 2.18 -15.06
N TRP A 370 -23.50 0.87 -15.24
CA TRP A 370 -24.40 -0.12 -14.66
C TRP A 370 -24.25 -0.20 -13.14
N ARG A 371 -23.04 -0.07 -12.60
CA ARG A 371 -22.83 0.02 -11.14
C ARG A 371 -23.45 1.30 -10.54
N GLY A 372 -23.32 2.44 -11.22
CA GLY A 372 -24.00 3.67 -10.79
C GLY A 372 -25.53 3.54 -10.82
N SER A 373 -26.07 2.82 -11.82
CA SER A 373 -27.51 2.53 -11.91
C SER A 373 -27.97 1.56 -10.82
N LEU A 374 -27.14 0.56 -10.48
CA LEU A 374 -27.38 -0.36 -9.38
C LEU A 374 -27.45 0.34 -8.02
N GLU A 375 -26.57 1.29 -7.75
CA GLU A 375 -26.60 2.10 -6.53
C GLU A 375 -27.92 2.88 -6.40
N LYS A 376 -28.39 3.45 -7.53
CA LYS A 376 -29.67 4.14 -7.58
C LYS A 376 -30.85 3.19 -7.36
N ALA A 377 -30.87 2.04 -8.00
CA ALA A 377 -31.91 1.01 -7.82
C ALA A 377 -31.96 0.50 -6.38
N ARG A 378 -30.81 0.34 -5.72
CA ARG A 378 -30.70 0.00 -4.29
C ARG A 378 -31.26 1.09 -3.39
N ALA A 379 -31.02 2.36 -3.71
CA ALA A 379 -31.57 3.49 -2.97
C ALA A 379 -33.11 3.58 -3.11
N GLU A 380 -33.64 3.20 -4.27
CA GLU A 380 -35.09 3.19 -4.55
C GLU A 380 -35.79 1.88 -4.12
N ALA A 381 -35.02 0.87 -3.70
CA ALA A 381 -35.45 -0.44 -3.23
C ALA A 381 -36.32 -1.21 -4.25
N ASP A 382 -36.02 -1.08 -5.55
CA ASP A 382 -36.66 -1.83 -6.64
C ASP A 382 -35.91 -3.17 -6.87
N PRO A 383 -36.48 -4.33 -6.47
CA PRO A 383 -35.79 -5.61 -6.55
C PRO A 383 -35.59 -6.10 -7.99
N ASP A 384 -36.47 -5.74 -8.91
CA ASP A 384 -36.39 -6.19 -10.31
C ASP A 384 -35.31 -5.38 -11.05
N GLU A 385 -35.21 -4.08 -10.76
CA GLU A 385 -34.17 -3.21 -11.31
C GLU A 385 -32.78 -3.52 -10.72
N ILE A 386 -32.70 -3.86 -9.42
CA ILE A 386 -31.46 -4.34 -8.78
C ILE A 386 -30.93 -5.60 -9.48
N ALA A 387 -31.78 -6.61 -9.67
CA ALA A 387 -31.37 -7.87 -10.30
C ALA A 387 -30.92 -7.67 -11.77
N LEU A 388 -31.58 -6.76 -12.49
CA LEU A 388 -31.20 -6.40 -13.85
C LEU A 388 -29.82 -5.70 -13.87
N CYS A 389 -29.63 -4.68 -13.04
CA CYS A 389 -28.35 -3.94 -13.00
C CYS A 389 -27.19 -4.82 -12.50
N GLU A 390 -27.43 -5.73 -11.55
CA GLU A 390 -26.41 -6.70 -11.11
C GLU A 390 -25.98 -7.65 -12.24
N GLY A 391 -26.95 -8.18 -13.01
CA GLY A 391 -26.66 -9.06 -14.14
C GLY A 391 -25.88 -8.36 -15.26
N GLU A 392 -26.28 -7.14 -15.61
CA GLU A 392 -25.60 -6.35 -16.65
C GLU A 392 -24.19 -5.92 -16.21
N ALA A 393 -24.03 -5.43 -14.96
CA ALA A 393 -22.71 -5.06 -14.44
C ALA A 393 -21.75 -6.26 -14.41
N ALA A 394 -22.23 -7.44 -13.99
CA ALA A 394 -21.44 -8.66 -14.03
C ALA A 394 -21.00 -9.02 -15.47
N ALA A 395 -21.91 -8.95 -16.44
CA ALA A 395 -21.60 -9.24 -17.84
C ALA A 395 -20.49 -8.35 -18.41
N TRP A 396 -20.52 -7.05 -18.12
CA TRP A 396 -19.50 -6.10 -18.57
C TRP A 396 -18.17 -6.28 -17.84
N SER A 397 -18.21 -6.57 -16.53
CA SER A 397 -17.05 -6.90 -15.72
C SER A 397 -16.34 -8.16 -16.21
N ASP A 398 -17.08 -9.23 -16.51
CA ASP A 398 -16.52 -10.49 -17.00
C ASP A 398 -15.92 -10.32 -18.41
N THR A 399 -16.55 -9.49 -19.25
CA THR A 399 -16.01 -9.12 -20.56
C THR A 399 -14.69 -8.33 -20.44
N LEU A 400 -14.60 -7.43 -19.46
CA LEU A 400 -13.38 -6.69 -19.19
C LEU A 400 -12.24 -7.62 -18.73
N ALA A 401 -12.55 -8.62 -17.90
CA ALA A 401 -11.59 -9.64 -17.46
C ALA A 401 -11.06 -10.48 -18.63
N ALA A 402 -11.96 -10.94 -19.51
CA ALA A 402 -11.60 -11.66 -20.74
C ALA A 402 -10.65 -10.87 -21.66
N LEU A 403 -10.93 -9.58 -21.87
CA LEU A 403 -10.10 -8.70 -22.69
C LEU A 403 -8.75 -8.40 -22.05
N SER A 404 -8.68 -8.33 -20.72
CA SER A 404 -7.43 -8.18 -19.98
C SER A 404 -6.54 -9.42 -20.15
N GLY A 405 -7.12 -10.62 -20.09
CA GLY A 405 -6.43 -11.88 -20.43
C GLY A 405 -5.91 -11.87 -21.87
N ALA A 406 -6.73 -11.47 -22.83
CA ALA A 406 -6.34 -11.33 -24.24
C ALA A 406 -5.16 -10.37 -24.41
N LEU A 407 -5.19 -9.23 -23.72
CA LEU A 407 -4.11 -8.24 -23.77
C LEU A 407 -2.79 -8.82 -23.25
N ARG A 408 -2.82 -9.68 -22.21
CA ARG A 408 -1.64 -10.38 -21.72
C ARG A 408 -1.09 -11.36 -22.73
N VAL A 409 -1.95 -12.17 -23.35
CA VAL A 409 -1.54 -13.09 -24.44
C VAL A 409 -0.82 -12.30 -25.54
N VAL A 410 -1.38 -11.18 -25.98
CA VAL A 410 -0.79 -10.35 -27.03
C VAL A 410 0.48 -9.62 -26.58
N SER A 411 0.56 -9.18 -25.32
CA SER A 411 1.69 -8.38 -24.81
C SER A 411 2.88 -9.23 -24.36
N PHE A 412 2.63 -10.45 -23.88
CA PHE A 412 3.66 -11.37 -23.38
C PHE A 412 4.03 -12.48 -24.36
N SER A 413 3.31 -12.64 -25.48
CA SER A 413 3.81 -13.41 -26.63
C SER A 413 5.00 -12.69 -27.29
N ARG A 414 6.22 -12.99 -26.84
CA ARG A 414 7.42 -12.63 -27.60
C ARG A 414 7.34 -13.29 -28.99
N PRO A 415 7.45 -12.55 -30.10
CA PRO A 415 7.82 -13.18 -31.36
C PRO A 415 9.28 -13.62 -31.25
N GLY A 416 9.50 -14.93 -31.14
CA GLY A 416 10.81 -15.56 -31.28
C GLY A 416 11.51 -15.90 -29.98
N LEU A 417 11.13 -17.03 -29.37
CA LEU A 417 12.01 -17.84 -28.52
C LEU A 417 11.57 -19.31 -28.63
N THR A 418 11.65 -19.86 -29.84
CA THR A 418 11.91 -21.29 -29.95
C THR A 418 13.32 -21.53 -29.41
N PRO A 419 13.55 -22.44 -28.45
CA PRO A 419 14.88 -22.67 -27.91
C PRO A 419 15.77 -23.18 -29.06
N ALA A 420 16.78 -22.39 -29.41
CA ALA A 420 17.84 -22.85 -30.29
C ALA A 420 18.55 -24.05 -29.62
N PRO A 421 18.91 -25.11 -30.36
CA PRO A 421 19.66 -26.21 -29.79
C PRO A 421 20.99 -25.70 -29.19
N PRO A 422 21.49 -26.33 -28.12
CA PRO A 422 22.64 -25.82 -27.37
C PRO A 422 23.86 -25.74 -28.28
N VAL A 423 24.36 -24.51 -28.46
CA VAL A 423 25.66 -24.25 -29.09
C VAL A 423 26.74 -24.52 -28.05
N GLU A 424 27.65 -25.45 -28.34
CA GLU A 424 28.82 -25.73 -27.50
C GLU A 424 29.63 -24.44 -27.26
N PRO A 425 30.18 -24.24 -26.04
CA PRO A 425 30.99 -23.06 -25.76
C PRO A 425 32.23 -23.07 -26.65
N PRO A 426 32.61 -21.93 -27.25
CA PRO A 426 33.79 -21.86 -28.10
C PRO A 426 35.03 -22.20 -27.27
N ARG A 427 35.86 -23.11 -27.78
CA ARG A 427 37.15 -23.44 -27.18
C ARG A 427 38.01 -22.17 -27.15
N GLN A 428 38.50 -21.85 -25.97
CA GLN A 428 39.47 -20.79 -25.72
C GLN A 428 40.83 -21.16 -26.34
N MET A 429 40.95 -21.05 -27.65
CA MET A 429 42.21 -21.08 -28.40
C MET A 429 41.89 -20.73 -29.85
N GLU A 430 41.92 -19.43 -30.19
CA GLU A 430 42.13 -18.87 -31.55
C GLU A 430 42.00 -17.35 -31.47
N LEU A 431 42.83 -16.72 -30.63
CA LEU A 431 42.86 -15.25 -30.50
C LEU A 431 44.27 -14.71 -30.65
N PHE A 432 45.04 -15.27 -31.58
CA PHE A 432 46.26 -14.67 -32.16
C PHE A 432 46.48 -15.31 -33.54
N GLU A 433 46.09 -14.64 -34.62
CA GLU A 433 46.38 -15.09 -35.99
C GLU A 433 47.77 -14.66 -36.51
N ASP A 434 48.53 -13.84 -35.77
CA ASP A 434 49.93 -13.56 -36.12
C ASP A 434 50.78 -13.17 -34.89
N PRO A 435 51.77 -13.98 -34.47
CA PRO A 435 52.61 -13.69 -33.31
C PRO A 435 53.70 -12.62 -33.54
N ALA A 436 53.66 -11.90 -34.66
CA ALA A 436 54.65 -10.88 -35.01
C ALA A 436 54.10 -9.45 -35.14
N GLU A 437 52.80 -9.21 -34.90
CA GLU A 437 52.25 -7.84 -34.90
C GLU A 437 52.60 -7.11 -33.60
N LEU A 438 53.36 -6.01 -33.74
CA LEU A 438 53.60 -5.05 -32.66
C LEU A 438 52.27 -4.42 -32.22
N THR A 439 51.97 -4.51 -30.93
CA THR A 439 50.75 -3.95 -30.36
C THR A 439 50.98 -2.51 -29.92
N LEU A 440 49.90 -1.74 -29.75
CA LEU A 440 49.91 -0.32 -29.37
C LEU A 440 50.59 -0.02 -28.00
N PHE A 441 51.01 -1.06 -27.28
CA PHE A 441 51.63 -1.01 -25.96
C PHE A 441 53.10 -1.48 -25.96
N ASP A 442 53.66 -1.80 -27.12
CA ASP A 442 55.09 -2.11 -27.23
C ASP A 442 55.91 -0.81 -27.31
N ASP A 443 56.87 -0.65 -26.40
CA ASP A 443 57.80 0.48 -26.39
C ASP A 443 58.66 0.50 -27.67
N PRO A 444 58.93 1.66 -28.29
CA PRO A 444 59.74 1.73 -29.49
C PRO A 444 61.19 1.32 -29.18
N PRO A 445 61.86 0.54 -30.06
CA PRO A 445 63.22 0.12 -29.81
C PRO A 445 64.19 1.31 -29.81
N GLU A 446 65.04 1.37 -28.78
CA GLU A 446 66.17 2.29 -28.68
C GLU A 446 67.01 2.26 -29.97
N LEU A 447 67.13 3.42 -30.61
CA LEU A 447 68.09 3.65 -31.70
C LEU A 447 69.51 3.57 -31.11
N ALA A 448 70.08 2.36 -31.13
CA ALA A 448 71.51 2.16 -30.93
C ALA A 448 72.26 2.86 -32.06
N SER A 449 72.90 3.97 -31.70
CA SER A 449 73.92 4.66 -32.46
C SER A 449 75.13 3.75 -32.69
N GLU A 450 75.30 3.21 -33.90
CA GLU A 450 76.61 2.75 -34.38
C GLU A 450 77.11 3.70 -35.46
N SER A 451 77.80 4.73 -34.96
CA SER A 451 78.86 5.42 -35.67
C SER A 451 80.10 4.52 -35.75
N GLY A 452 80.64 4.28 -36.96
CA GLY A 452 82.04 3.85 -37.09
C GLY A 452 82.45 3.14 -38.38
N THR A 453 82.75 3.93 -39.43
CA THR A 453 83.95 3.82 -40.31
C THR A 453 84.52 2.45 -40.69
N ALA A 454 84.53 2.11 -41.98
CA ALA A 454 85.71 2.21 -42.88
C ALA A 454 85.35 1.81 -44.32
#